data_AF-X7F3Y3-F1
#
_entry.id   AF-X7F3Y3-F1
#
_cell.length_a   1.000
_cell.length_b   1.000
_cell.length_c   1.000
_cell.angle_alpha   90.00
_cell.angle_beta   90.00
_cell.angle_gamma   90.00
#
_symmetry.space_group_name_H-M   'P 1'
#
loop_
_entity.id
_entity.type
_entity.pdbx_description
1 polymer ?
#
loop_
_entity_poly.entity_id
_entity_poly.type
_entity_poly.pdbx_seq_one_letter_code
_entity_poly.pdbx_strand_id
1 'polypeptide(L)' 'MNASELRDKTPDELRDSLVQLKKEAFNLRFQQATGQLENTARMRTVRRDIARVKTVLNQKAAAAASAE' A
#
# COMPACT_ATOMS: atom_id res chain seq x y z
N MET A 1 1.75 2.57 8.28
CA MET A 1 2.39 1.24 8.29
C MET A 1 3.87 1.36 8.63
N ASN A 2 4.38 0.45 9.47
CA ASN A 2 5.82 0.31 9.71
C ASN A 2 6.45 -0.65 8.68
N ALA A 3 7.71 -0.41 8.32
CA ALA A 3 8.40 -1.20 7.30
C ALA A 3 8.70 -2.64 7.76
N SER A 4 8.90 -2.85 9.07
CA SER A 4 9.09 -4.16 9.70
C SER A 4 7.84 -5.04 9.54
N GLU A 5 6.68 -4.53 9.96
CA GLU A 5 5.39 -5.24 9.87
C GLU A 5 5.02 -5.66 8.44
N LEU A 6 5.49 -4.93 7.42
CA LEU A 6 5.26 -5.29 6.03
C LEU A 6 6.17 -6.41 5.53
N ARG A 7 7.36 -6.58 6.10
CA ARG A 7 8.30 -7.64 5.71
C ARG A 7 7.90 -9.00 6.26
N ASP A 8 7.28 -9.01 7.44
CA ASP A 8 6.83 -10.23 8.12
C ASP A 8 5.60 -10.87 7.44
N LYS A 9 4.82 -10.07 6.68
CA LYS A 9 3.65 -10.55 5.94
C LYS A 9 4.00 -11.44 4.75
N THR A 10 3.08 -12.33 4.42
CA THR A 10 3.20 -13.17 3.23
C THR A 10 2.97 -12.35 1.94
N PRO A 11 3.48 -12.80 0.78
CA PRO A 11 3.21 -12.13 -0.49
C PRO A 11 1.73 -11.95 -0.80
N ASP A 12 0.88 -12.91 -0.41
CA ASP A 12 -0.56 -12.86 -0.65
C ASP A 12 -1.26 -11.86 0.26
N GLU A 13 -0.92 -11.82 1.55
CA GLU A 13 -1.41 -10.79 2.47
C GLU A 13 -1.01 -9.37 2.03
N LEU A 14 0.18 -9.23 1.44
CA LEU A 14 0.64 -7.96 0.86
C LEU A 14 -0.18 -7.57 -0.37
N ARG A 15 -0.57 -8.53 -1.22
CA ARG A 15 -1.46 -8.28 -2.36
C ARG A 15 -2.85 -7.85 -1.92
N ASP A 16 -3.41 -8.52 -0.90
CA ASP A 16 -4.72 -8.17 -0.34
C ASP A 16 -4.69 -6.77 0.29
N SER A 17 -3.65 -6.49 1.08
CA SER A 17 -3.42 -5.16 1.64
C SER A 17 -3.32 -4.08 0.55
N LEU A 18 -2.67 -4.39 -0.57
CA LEU A 18 -2.54 -3.48 -1.72
C LEU A 18 -3.90 -3.19 -2.36
N VAL A 19 -4.77 -4.20 -2.50
CA VAL A 19 -6.14 -4.03 -3.02
C VAL A 19 -6.97 -3.15 -2.08
N GLN A 20 -6.91 -3.38 -0.77
CA GLN A 20 -7.61 -2.57 0.22
C GLN A 20 -7.15 -1.10 0.17
N LEU A 21 -5.84 -0.85 0.18
CA LEU A 21 -5.28 0.50 0.10
C LEU A 21 -5.65 1.21 -1.21
N LYS A 22 -5.76 0.48 -2.34
CA LYS A 22 -6.23 1.06 -3.61
C LYS A 22 -7.69 1.46 -3.55
N LYS A 23 -8.56 0.65 -2.93
CA LYS A 23 -9.98 1.00 -2.71
C LYS A 23 -10.09 2.24 -1.83
N GLU A 24 -9.31 2.31 -0.75
CA GLU A 24 -9.26 3.49 0.11
C GLU A 24 -8.80 4.74 -0.67
N ALA A 25 -7.74 4.63 -1.48
CA ALA A 25 -7.26 5.74 -2.30
C ALA A 25 -8.30 6.23 -3.31
N PHE A 26 -9.10 5.32 -3.88
CA PHE A 26 -10.20 5.66 -4.77
C PHE A 26 -11.30 6.43 -4.02
N ASN A 27 -11.71 5.93 -2.85
CA ASN A 27 -12.71 6.61 -2.02
C ASN A 27 -12.24 8.00 -1.58
N LEU A 28 -10.97 8.14 -1.18
CA LEU A 28 -10.40 9.44 -0.81
C LEU A 28 -10.34 10.42 -1.99
N ARG A 29 -10.06 9.94 -3.21
CA ARG A 29 -10.14 10.75 -4.43
C ARG A 29 -11.57 11.19 -4.73
N PHE A 30 -12.54 10.31 -4.52
CA PHE A 30 -13.95 10.63 -4.68
C PHE A 30 -14.40 11.70 -3.67
N GLN A 31 -14.08 11.51 -2.38
CA GLN A 31 -14.34 12.49 -1.31
C GLN A 31 -13.65 13.83 -1.57
N GLN A 32 -12.45 13.83 -2.16
CA GLN A 32 -11.76 15.04 -2.55
C GLN A 32 -12.52 15.80 -3.65
N ALA A 33 -13.06 15.08 -4.64
CA ALA A 33 -13.82 15.67 -5.73
C ALA A 33 -15.19 16.21 -5.27
N THR A 34 -15.82 15.57 -4.27
CA THR A 34 -17.10 16.04 -3.69
C THR A 34 -16.92 17.12 -2.61
N GLY A 35 -15.68 17.47 -2.25
CA GLY A 35 -15.38 18.47 -1.21
C GLY A 35 -15.64 17.99 0.22
N GLN A 36 -15.89 16.69 0.43
CA GLN A 36 -16.19 16.08 1.73
C GLN A 36 -14.95 15.49 2.41
N LEU A 37 -13.75 15.76 1.89
CA LEU A 37 -12.51 15.21 2.43
C LEU A 37 -12.05 15.99 3.67
N GLU A 38 -12.34 15.45 4.85
CA GLU A 38 -11.95 16.05 6.13
C GLU A 38 -10.43 15.94 6.40
N ASN A 39 -9.80 14.84 5.97
CA ASN A 39 -8.38 14.58 6.26
C ASN A 39 -7.54 14.43 4.98
N THR A 40 -6.97 15.56 4.52
CA THR A 40 -6.08 15.61 3.36
C THR A 40 -4.74 14.88 3.59
N ALA A 41 -4.27 14.79 4.83
CA ALA A 41 -3.03 14.08 5.17
C ALA A 41 -3.17 12.58 4.93
N ARG A 42 -4.36 12.00 5.11
CA ARG A 42 -4.63 10.59 4.86
C ARG A 42 -4.33 10.19 3.43
N MET A 43 -4.63 11.05 2.46
CA MET A 43 -4.31 10.82 1.05
C MET A 43 -2.80 10.63 0.80
N ARG A 44 -1.95 11.41 1.48
CA ARG A 44 -0.48 11.26 1.40
C ARG A 44 -0.02 9.97 2.06
N THR A 45 -0.61 9.62 3.20
CA THR A 45 -0.30 8.38 3.94
C THR A 45 -0.63 7.14 3.12
N VAL A 46 -1.84 7.06 2.56
CA VAL A 46 -2.28 5.92 1.73
C VAL A 46 -1.37 5.75 0.50
N ARG A 47 -0.98 6.84 -0.18
CA ARG A 47 -0.02 6.76 -1.29
C ARG A 47 1.32 6.17 -0.88
N ARG A 48 1.85 6.57 0.28
CA ARG A 48 3.12 6.04 0.80
C ARG A 48 3.00 4.58 1.21
N ASP A 49 1.89 4.20 1.83
CA ASP A 49 1.67 2.82 2.25
C ASP A 49 1.56 1.89 1.02
N ILE A 50 0.88 2.32 -0.06
CA ILE A 50 0.88 1.59 -1.35
C ILE A 50 2.31 1.43 -1.90
N ALA A 51 3.11 2.51 -1.88
CA ALA A 51 4.48 2.46 -2.37
C ALA A 51 5.34 1.48 -1.56
N ARG A 52 5.24 1.50 -0.23
CA ARG A 52 5.95 0.57 0.66
C ARG A 52 5.59 -0.88 0.40
N VAL A 53 4.30 -1.20 0.27
CA VAL A 53 3.84 -2.57 -0.04
C VAL A 53 4.42 -3.05 -1.37
N LYS A 54 4.39 -2.22 -2.42
CA LYS A 54 5.01 -2.54 -3.71
C LYS A 54 6.51 -2.78 -3.59
N THR A 55 7.22 -1.95 -2.82
CA THR A 55 8.66 -2.12 -2.60
C THR A 55 8.97 -3.46 -1.93
N VAL A 56 8.21 -3.85 -0.90
CA VAL A 56 8.42 -5.13 -0.21
C VAL A 56 8.10 -6.32 -1.11
N LEU A 57 7.03 -6.24 -1.92
CA LEU A 57 6.73 -7.27 -2.92
C LEU A 57 7.87 -7.43 -3.92
N ASN A 58 8.43 -6.33 -4.42
CA ASN A 58 9.59 -6.37 -5.32
C ASN A 58 10.84 -6.93 -4.63
N GLN A 59 11.09 -6.59 -3.35
CA GLN A 59 12.21 -7.15 -2.59
C GLN A 59 12.07 -8.66 -2.41
N LYS A 60 10.87 -9.16 -2.09
CA LYS A 60 10.60 -10.60 -1.98
C LYS A 60 10.77 -11.31 -3.33
N ALA A 61 10.31 -10.69 -4.42
CA ALA A 61 10.48 -11.24 -5.76
C ALA A 61 11.96 -11.28 -6.20
N ALA A 62 12.73 -10.23 -5.92
CA ALA A 62 14.16 -10.19 -6.22
C ALA A 62 14.94 -11.23 -5.41
N ALA A 63 14.60 -11.42 -4.13
CA ALA A 63 15.21 -12.45 -3.28
C ALA A 63 14.91 -13.88 -3.79
N ALA A 64 13.68 -14.12 -4.28
CA ALA A 64 13.33 -15.40 -4.91
C ALA A 64 14.12 -15.65 -6.20
N ALA A 65 14.29 -14.61 -7.05
CA ALA A 65 15.05 -14.71 -8.29
C ALA A 65 16.57 -14.85 -8.10
N SER A 66 17.12 -14.43 -6.96
CA SER A 66 18.54 -14.60 -6.64
C SER A 66 18.86 -15.94 -5.96
N ALA A 67 17.83 -16.69 -5.54
CA ALA A 67 17.96 -17.98 -4.88
C ALA A 67 17.91 -19.16 -5.88
N GLU A 68 17.74 -18.87 -7.17
CA GLU A 68 17.75 -19.78 -8.31
C GLU A 68 19.00 -19.49 -9.17
#